data_AF-A0A2G6YZL1-F1
#
_entry.id   AF-A0A2G6YZL1-F1
#
_cell.length_a   1.000
_cell.length_b   1.000
_cell.length_c   1.000
_cell.angle_alpha   90.00
_cell.angle_beta   90.00
_cell.angle_gamma   90.00
#
_symmetry.space_group_name_H-M   'P 1'
#
loop_
_entity.id
_entity.type
_entity.pdbx_description
1 polymer ?
#
loop_
_entity_poly.entity_id
_entity_poly.type
_entity_poly.pdbx_seq_one_letter_code
_entity_poly.pdbx_strand_id
1 'polypeptide(L)'
;MTTLSTPADALPLLSCKIAPRQFDLSYRFSSISLRDQIVRAQTLIRTLVEQGLVACHLPEVCAEFELLIVGGGAAGLAAAHEASMHGVSFVLIEQGDDVPGGVLRSSAKRYVSTAMYEWPHPNHAEHDFPLAKPHLLGRNKASATLRLNFKKPVTVGDFGKRLLRELQPSLKRWKSNYTSFCLSKRLSSRELVITGARLSDAAKTLLLDTLKGRVSIHGIPLDEVTLPKITLENSSKSSLGCFKFQYIIYAVGFGVETKSYSSRSVSPYAGYDHRPFWEADLIPAKNLGFSQAPRIGILGSGDGALQDALRCLVDPKCPHPLAIWNGILECPQNGLPRLKYSRHVDKALARIAAADMYTTAGAVWSPQPHIFESLDEAFIEIASDLIAKEGGSCKQQLARCFVMMCRELPSSPETATSQRRMRSTAFLRISSMVH
;
A
#
# COMPACT_ATOMS: atom_id res chain seq x y z
N MET A 1 3.11 23.15 -27.41
CA MET A 1 2.44 21.86 -27.21
C MET A 1 3.23 20.81 -27.98
N THR A 2 4.08 20.05 -27.30
CA THR A 2 4.80 18.93 -27.91
C THR A 2 3.87 17.72 -27.87
N THR A 3 3.23 17.43 -28.99
CA THR A 3 2.67 16.11 -29.31
C THR A 3 3.72 15.03 -29.05
N LEU A 4 3.31 13.93 -28.43
CA LEU A 4 4.13 12.73 -28.14
C LEU A 4 5.18 12.50 -29.23
N SER A 5 6.45 12.74 -28.90
CA SER A 5 7.56 12.38 -29.79
C SER A 5 8.09 10.98 -29.48
N THR A 6 7.70 10.35 -28.35
CA THR A 6 8.15 9.00 -27.97
C THR A 6 7.08 8.13 -27.30
N PRO A 7 7.14 6.80 -27.47
CA PRO A 7 6.30 5.83 -26.75
C PRO A 7 6.47 5.83 -25.21
N ALA A 8 7.58 6.38 -24.69
CA ALA A 8 7.90 6.38 -23.26
C ALA A 8 6.93 7.24 -22.45
N ASP A 9 6.43 8.33 -23.03
CA ASP A 9 5.52 9.28 -22.39
C ASP A 9 4.09 8.71 -22.20
N ALA A 10 3.78 7.59 -22.88
CA ALA A 10 2.51 6.86 -22.74
C ALA A 10 2.60 5.66 -21.77
N LEU A 11 3.78 5.35 -21.21
CA LEU A 11 3.97 4.19 -20.35
C LEU A 11 3.05 4.17 -19.12
N PRO A 12 2.81 5.29 -18.40
CA PRO A 12 1.87 5.30 -17.28
C PRO A 12 0.44 4.94 -17.71
N LEU A 13 0.02 5.40 -18.90
CA LEU A 13 -1.29 5.07 -19.46
C LEU A 13 -1.36 3.57 -19.76
N LEU A 14 -0.33 3.02 -20.41
CA LEU A 14 -0.29 1.60 -20.76
C LEU A 14 -0.26 0.69 -19.52
N SER A 15 0.48 1.07 -18.47
CA SER A 15 0.61 0.28 -17.25
C SER A 15 -0.69 0.20 -16.45
N CYS A 16 -1.48 1.29 -16.43
CA CYS A 16 -2.72 1.35 -15.66
C CYS A 16 -3.96 0.97 -16.47
N LYS A 17 -3.86 0.89 -17.80
CA LYS A 17 -5.03 0.64 -18.66
C LYS A 17 -5.60 -0.76 -18.47
N ILE A 18 -6.91 -0.82 -18.27
CA ILE A 18 -7.67 -2.08 -18.18
C ILE A 18 -8.76 -2.20 -19.24
N ALA A 19 -9.18 -1.10 -19.85
CA ALA A 19 -10.05 -1.04 -21.02
C ALA A 19 -9.90 0.33 -21.72
N PRO A 20 -10.49 0.55 -22.91
CA PRO A 20 -10.61 1.90 -23.46
C PRO A 20 -11.20 2.87 -22.44
N ARG A 21 -10.55 4.01 -22.26
CA ARG A 21 -10.91 5.05 -21.29
C ARG A 21 -11.02 4.60 -19.82
N GLN A 22 -10.47 3.44 -19.46
CA GLN A 22 -10.56 2.89 -18.10
C GLN A 22 -9.19 2.48 -17.56
N PHE A 23 -8.87 2.97 -16.37
CA PHE A 23 -7.58 2.75 -15.69
C PHE A 23 -7.78 2.16 -14.30
N ASP A 24 -6.88 1.30 -13.87
CA ASP A 24 -6.81 0.76 -12.51
C ASP A 24 -5.46 1.14 -11.88
N LEU A 25 -5.53 1.74 -10.69
CA LEU A 25 -4.37 2.22 -9.94
C LEU A 25 -3.83 1.20 -8.93
N SER A 26 -4.57 0.12 -8.67
CA SER A 26 -4.34 -0.74 -7.51
C SER A 26 -4.41 -2.23 -7.84
N TYR A 27 -5.55 -2.72 -8.32
CA TYR A 27 -5.90 -4.14 -8.23
C TYR A 27 -4.97 -5.07 -9.04
N ARG A 28 -4.45 -4.63 -10.20
CA ARG A 28 -3.53 -5.43 -11.02
C ARG A 28 -2.09 -5.53 -10.50
N PHE A 29 -1.71 -4.76 -9.49
CA PHE A 29 -0.33 -4.72 -9.01
C PHE A 29 -0.18 -5.61 -7.77
N SER A 30 0.82 -6.51 -7.76
CA SER A 30 1.15 -7.33 -6.59
C SER A 30 1.83 -6.52 -5.48
N SER A 31 2.57 -5.47 -5.86
CA SER A 31 3.18 -4.48 -4.97
C SER A 31 2.36 -3.19 -4.94
N ILE A 32 1.73 -2.92 -3.79
CA ILE A 32 0.81 -1.79 -3.62
C ILE A 32 1.13 -1.03 -2.33
N SER A 33 2.34 -0.45 -2.23
CA SER A 33 2.61 0.47 -1.11
C SER A 33 1.69 1.70 -1.19
N LEU A 34 1.45 2.36 -0.06
CA LEU A 34 0.66 3.61 -0.04
C LEU A 34 1.31 4.71 -0.89
N ARG A 35 2.65 4.72 -1.00
CA ARG A 35 3.36 5.66 -1.86
C ARG A 35 3.14 5.33 -3.33
N ASP A 36 3.25 4.07 -3.73
CA ASP A 36 3.05 3.69 -5.14
C ASP A 36 1.64 4.04 -5.61
N GLN A 37 0.64 3.83 -4.75
CA GLN A 37 -0.72 4.27 -5.00
C GLN A 37 -0.81 5.78 -5.28
N ILE A 38 -0.16 6.60 -4.44
CA ILE A 38 -0.15 8.07 -4.60
C ILE A 38 0.62 8.47 -5.87
N VAL A 39 1.80 7.90 -6.11
CA VAL A 39 2.64 8.22 -7.26
C VAL A 39 1.93 7.83 -8.55
N ARG A 40 1.41 6.60 -8.66
CA ARG A 40 0.66 6.13 -9.84
C ARG A 40 -0.54 7.03 -10.11
N ALA A 41 -1.28 7.41 -9.07
CA ALA A 41 -2.42 8.32 -9.19
C ALA A 41 -2.01 9.67 -9.76
N GLN A 42 -1.01 10.33 -9.17
CA GLN A 42 -0.57 11.66 -9.63
C GLN A 42 0.03 11.60 -11.04
N THR A 43 0.85 10.58 -11.34
CA THR A 43 1.45 10.39 -12.65
C THR A 43 0.38 10.16 -13.71
N LEU A 44 -0.62 9.29 -13.46
CA LEU A 44 -1.71 9.06 -14.40
C LEU A 44 -2.45 10.36 -14.75
N ILE A 45 -2.81 11.16 -13.74
CA ILE A 45 -3.51 12.44 -13.98
C ILE A 45 -2.65 13.42 -14.76
N ARG A 46 -1.38 13.60 -14.39
CA ARG A 46 -0.46 14.46 -15.13
C ARG A 46 -0.31 14.02 -16.57
N THR A 47 -0.14 12.71 -16.82
CA THR A 47 -0.05 12.20 -18.18
C THR A 47 -1.34 12.47 -18.95
N LEU A 48 -2.54 12.26 -18.37
CA LEU A 48 -3.79 12.60 -19.06
C LEU A 48 -3.87 14.09 -19.44
N VAL A 49 -3.41 15.00 -18.57
CA VAL A 49 -3.39 16.45 -18.80
C VAL A 49 -2.35 16.83 -19.86
N GLU A 50 -1.10 16.38 -19.68
CA GLU A 50 0.03 16.68 -20.58
C GLU A 50 -0.22 16.17 -22.00
N GLN A 51 -0.94 15.06 -22.13
CA GLN A 51 -1.33 14.49 -23.41
C GLN A 51 -2.60 15.11 -24.01
N GLY A 52 -3.22 16.08 -23.33
CA GLY A 52 -4.47 16.69 -23.79
C GLY A 52 -5.63 15.70 -23.91
N LEU A 53 -5.55 14.57 -23.21
CA LEU A 53 -6.60 13.55 -23.20
C LEU A 53 -7.77 13.97 -22.33
N VAL A 54 -7.52 14.85 -21.34
CA VAL A 54 -8.57 15.49 -20.54
C VAL A 54 -8.53 17.00 -20.70
N ALA A 55 -9.72 17.61 -20.72
CA ALA A 55 -9.86 19.05 -20.75
C ALA A 55 -9.69 19.67 -19.35
N CYS A 56 -8.91 20.75 -19.28
CA CYS A 56 -8.72 21.55 -18.07
C CYS A 56 -9.58 22.81 -18.12
N HIS A 57 -10.07 23.28 -16.96
CA HIS A 57 -10.85 24.51 -16.83
C HIS A 57 -12.08 24.57 -17.74
N LEU A 58 -12.79 23.45 -17.89
CA LEU A 58 -14.01 23.37 -18.69
C LEU A 58 -15.05 24.41 -18.25
N PRO A 59 -15.78 25.04 -19.20
CA PRO A 59 -16.87 25.96 -18.89
C PRO A 59 -17.97 25.31 -18.03
N GLU A 60 -18.61 26.10 -17.17
CA GLU A 60 -19.67 25.66 -16.24
C GLU A 60 -20.90 25.06 -16.93
N VAL A 61 -21.12 25.37 -18.22
CA VAL A 61 -22.27 24.90 -19.01
C VAL A 61 -22.12 23.47 -19.56
N CYS A 62 -20.94 22.85 -19.46
CA CYS A 62 -20.74 21.50 -19.96
C CYS A 62 -21.31 20.45 -18.98
N ALA A 63 -22.16 19.55 -19.47
CA ALA A 63 -22.83 18.52 -18.66
C ALA A 63 -21.97 17.27 -18.41
N GLU A 64 -20.77 17.18 -18.98
CA GLU A 64 -19.93 15.97 -19.01
C GLU A 64 -18.64 16.16 -18.22
N PHE A 65 -18.38 15.29 -17.25
CA PHE A 65 -17.16 15.33 -16.45
C PHE A 65 -16.01 14.66 -17.20
N GLU A 66 -14.78 15.10 -16.93
CA GLU A 66 -13.62 14.43 -17.50
C GLU A 66 -13.36 13.09 -16.81
N LEU A 67 -13.45 13.07 -15.47
CA LEU A 67 -13.05 11.91 -14.67
C LEU A 67 -14.17 11.40 -13.75
N LEU A 68 -14.34 10.09 -13.73
CA LEU A 68 -14.92 9.37 -12.59
C LEU A 68 -13.79 8.68 -11.83
N ILE A 69 -13.65 8.95 -10.54
CA ILE A 69 -12.67 8.30 -9.67
C ILE A 69 -13.43 7.41 -8.69
N VAL A 70 -13.16 6.11 -8.71
CA VAL A 70 -13.88 5.10 -7.91
C VAL A 70 -13.00 4.62 -6.76
N GLY A 71 -13.32 5.06 -5.55
CA GLY A 71 -12.62 4.72 -4.31
C GLY A 71 -11.91 5.93 -3.69
N GLY A 72 -12.28 6.30 -2.46
CA GLY A 72 -11.75 7.42 -1.69
C GLY A 72 -10.57 7.06 -0.78
N GLY A 73 -9.78 6.05 -1.15
CA GLY A 73 -8.54 5.68 -0.46
C GLY A 73 -7.35 6.58 -0.84
N ALA A 74 -6.12 6.15 -0.55
CA ALA A 74 -4.91 6.93 -0.83
C ALA A 74 -4.76 7.28 -2.33
N ALA A 75 -4.93 6.30 -3.22
CA ALA A 75 -4.86 6.48 -4.67
C ALA A 75 -5.91 7.48 -5.18
N GLY A 76 -7.18 7.29 -4.82
CA GLY A 76 -8.27 8.11 -5.37
C GLY A 76 -8.28 9.53 -4.84
N LEU A 77 -7.91 9.72 -3.56
CA LEU A 77 -7.71 11.05 -3.01
C LEU A 77 -6.52 11.78 -3.64
N ALA A 78 -5.42 11.07 -3.91
CA ALA A 78 -4.28 11.64 -4.62
C ALA A 78 -4.64 12.00 -6.07
N ALA A 79 -5.39 11.16 -6.77
CA ALA A 79 -5.89 11.42 -8.12
C ALA A 79 -6.81 12.65 -8.15
N ALA A 80 -7.78 12.73 -7.23
CA ALA A 80 -8.70 13.86 -7.14
C ALA A 80 -7.98 15.17 -6.79
N HIS A 81 -7.00 15.11 -5.88
CA HIS A 81 -6.18 16.27 -5.54
C HIS A 81 -5.35 16.75 -6.73
N GLU A 82 -4.66 15.85 -7.42
CA GLU A 82 -3.91 16.20 -8.63
C GLU A 82 -4.84 16.76 -9.71
N ALA A 83 -6.00 16.14 -9.95
CA ALA A 83 -6.98 16.60 -10.93
C ALA A 83 -7.46 18.02 -10.62
N SER A 84 -7.78 18.30 -9.35
CA SER A 84 -8.18 19.63 -8.89
C SER A 84 -7.07 20.67 -9.10
N MET A 85 -5.82 20.32 -8.85
CA MET A 85 -4.67 21.22 -9.05
C MET A 85 -4.44 21.59 -10.52
N HIS A 86 -4.88 20.75 -11.46
CA HIS A 86 -4.86 21.02 -12.91
C HIS A 86 -6.20 21.52 -13.46
N GLY A 87 -7.20 21.75 -12.60
CA GLY A 87 -8.52 22.21 -13.03
C GLY A 87 -9.30 21.19 -13.87
N VAL A 88 -9.02 19.90 -13.72
CA VAL A 88 -9.75 18.81 -14.39
C VAL A 88 -11.04 18.53 -13.62
N SER A 89 -12.16 18.44 -14.34
CA SER A 89 -13.45 18.12 -13.71
C SER A 89 -13.55 16.65 -13.31
N PHE A 90 -14.07 16.37 -12.12
CA PHE A 90 -14.20 15.00 -11.64
C PHE A 90 -15.40 14.77 -10.69
N VAL A 91 -15.81 13.51 -10.62
CA VAL A 91 -16.61 12.96 -9.54
C VAL A 91 -15.80 11.87 -8.85
N LEU A 92 -15.49 12.06 -7.57
CA LEU A 92 -14.90 11.03 -6.71
C LEU A 92 -16.03 10.36 -5.93
N ILE A 93 -16.13 9.03 -6.04
CA ILE A 93 -17.08 8.23 -5.26
C ILE A 93 -16.35 7.37 -4.23
N GLU A 94 -16.94 7.26 -3.05
CA GLU A 94 -16.50 6.35 -1.97
C GLU A 94 -17.72 5.55 -1.48
N GLN A 95 -17.55 4.23 -1.36
CA GLN A 95 -18.63 3.34 -0.94
C GLN A 95 -18.98 3.52 0.54
N GLY A 96 -17.97 3.77 1.38
CA GLY A 96 -18.17 4.09 2.79
C GLY A 96 -18.74 5.48 3.00
N ASP A 97 -19.19 5.75 4.22
CA ASP A 97 -19.89 6.99 4.56
C ASP A 97 -18.95 8.23 4.64
N ASP A 98 -17.63 8.01 4.62
CA ASP A 98 -16.65 9.10 4.70
C ASP A 98 -15.30 8.74 4.06
N VAL A 99 -14.50 9.77 3.80
CA VAL A 99 -13.13 9.70 3.28
C VAL A 99 -12.09 10.21 4.30
N PRO A 100 -10.85 9.69 4.32
CA PRO A 100 -10.35 8.60 3.49
C PRO A 100 -11.08 7.28 3.75
N GLY A 101 -11.38 6.53 2.70
CA GLY A 101 -12.11 5.26 2.79
C GLY A 101 -11.23 4.09 3.24
N GLY A 102 -11.89 2.95 3.48
CA GLY A 102 -11.22 1.65 3.69
C GLY A 102 -10.23 1.61 4.85
N VAL A 103 -9.09 0.96 4.60
CA VAL A 103 -8.07 0.63 5.62
C VAL A 103 -7.45 1.86 6.30
N LEU A 104 -7.53 3.04 5.70
CA LEU A 104 -6.96 4.27 6.24
C LEU A 104 -7.72 4.80 7.46
N ARG A 105 -8.92 4.27 7.75
CA ARG A 105 -9.70 4.53 8.98
C ARG A 105 -9.48 3.48 10.06
N SER A 106 -8.64 2.49 9.79
CA SER A 106 -8.38 1.38 10.70
C SER A 106 -7.83 1.86 12.05
N SER A 107 -8.29 1.20 13.12
CA SER A 107 -7.77 1.33 14.48
C SER A 107 -6.60 0.38 14.77
N ALA A 108 -6.14 -0.38 13.78
CA ALA A 108 -5.06 -1.34 13.90
C ALA A 108 -3.76 -0.67 14.36
N LYS A 109 -2.94 -1.43 15.09
CA LYS A 109 -1.65 -0.98 15.63
C LYS A 109 -0.46 -1.36 14.73
N ARG A 110 -0.74 -1.68 13.47
CA ARG A 110 0.27 -1.97 12.44
C ARG A 110 0.79 -0.68 11.81
N TYR A 111 2.06 -0.71 11.44
CA TYR A 111 2.77 0.48 10.98
C TYR A 111 2.90 0.48 9.46
N VAL A 112 2.84 1.68 8.90
CA VAL A 112 3.02 1.97 7.49
C VAL A 112 3.82 3.27 7.37
N SER A 113 4.43 3.49 6.21
CA SER A 113 4.87 4.81 5.79
C SER A 113 4.95 4.86 4.27
N THR A 114 5.39 6.00 3.75
CA THR A 114 5.62 6.20 2.31
C THR A 114 6.83 5.42 1.80
N ALA A 115 7.81 5.10 2.65
CA ALA A 115 9.07 4.49 2.22
C ALA A 115 9.46 3.22 3.00
N MET A 116 8.67 2.79 3.98
CA MET A 116 9.05 1.64 4.83
C MET A 116 9.25 0.36 4.01
N TYR A 117 8.45 0.19 2.96
CA TYR A 117 8.49 -0.96 2.05
C TYR A 117 9.57 -0.84 0.97
N GLU A 118 10.34 0.25 0.97
CA GLU A 118 11.50 0.40 0.08
C GLU A 118 12.74 -0.27 0.67
N TRP A 119 12.67 -0.80 1.89
CA TRP A 119 13.81 -1.48 2.50
C TRP A 119 14.23 -2.66 1.61
N PRO A 120 15.54 -2.82 1.32
CA PRO A 120 16.67 -2.14 1.95
C PRO A 120 17.22 -0.93 1.19
N HIS A 121 16.53 -0.42 0.16
CA HIS A 121 16.97 0.74 -0.61
C HIS A 121 17.24 1.96 0.32
N PRO A 122 18.26 2.80 0.06
CA PRO A 122 18.68 3.87 0.99
C PRO A 122 17.60 4.90 1.36
N ASN A 123 16.56 5.04 0.54
CA ASN A 123 15.43 5.93 0.80
C ASN A 123 14.42 5.38 1.82
N HIS A 124 14.56 4.14 2.32
CA HIS A 124 13.57 3.53 3.22
C HIS A 124 13.39 4.29 4.55
N ALA A 125 14.40 5.09 4.93
CA ALA A 125 14.38 5.96 6.10
C ALA A 125 13.74 7.34 5.84
N GLU A 126 13.45 7.67 4.58
CA GLU A 126 12.87 8.95 4.16
C GLU A 126 11.34 8.80 4.08
N HIS A 127 10.67 8.95 5.22
CA HIS A 127 9.22 8.73 5.32
C HIS A 127 8.36 9.91 4.84
N ASP A 128 8.95 11.03 4.43
CA ASP A 128 8.23 12.15 3.83
C ASP A 128 7.79 11.81 2.40
N PHE A 129 6.74 12.48 1.92
CA PHE A 129 6.29 12.43 0.53
C PHE A 129 6.15 13.86 -0.03
N PRO A 130 6.66 14.14 -1.24
CA PRO A 130 7.56 13.29 -2.01
C PRO A 130 8.90 13.10 -1.28
N LEU A 131 9.69 12.11 -1.68
CA LEU A 131 11.06 11.96 -1.15
C LEU A 131 11.85 13.26 -1.34
N ALA A 132 12.47 13.74 -0.27
CA ALA A 132 13.00 15.10 -0.17
C ALA A 132 14.27 15.35 -1.01
N LYS A 133 14.83 14.33 -1.67
CA LYS A 133 16.12 14.40 -2.37
C LYS A 133 16.02 14.19 -3.90
N PRO A 134 15.38 15.10 -4.66
CA PRO A 134 15.40 15.05 -6.11
C PRO A 134 16.72 15.54 -6.73
N HIS A 135 17.72 15.94 -5.93
CA HIS A 135 18.95 16.56 -6.44
C HIS A 135 19.80 15.63 -7.33
N LEU A 136 19.60 14.31 -7.23
CA LEU A 136 20.22 13.34 -8.13
C LEU A 136 19.63 13.37 -9.55
N LEU A 137 18.43 13.94 -9.74
CA LEU A 137 17.69 13.97 -11.01
C LEU A 137 17.65 15.37 -11.66
N GLY A 138 18.48 16.31 -11.19
CA GLY A 138 18.59 17.66 -11.74
C GLY A 138 17.79 18.74 -11.00
N ARG A 139 17.83 19.97 -11.52
CA ARG A 139 17.24 21.18 -10.89
C ARG A 139 15.72 21.32 -11.09
N ASN A 140 15.10 20.44 -11.87
CA ASN A 140 13.65 20.46 -12.06
C ASN A 140 12.96 19.99 -10.80
N LYS A 141 12.53 20.94 -9.97
CA LYS A 141 11.61 20.67 -8.85
C LYS A 141 10.28 20.23 -9.45
N ALA A 142 10.08 18.94 -9.65
CA ALA A 142 8.74 18.40 -9.78
C ALA A 142 7.96 18.82 -8.52
N SER A 143 7.03 19.76 -8.66
CA SER A 143 6.24 20.23 -7.53
C SER A 143 5.15 19.20 -7.27
N ALA A 144 5.45 18.23 -6.39
CA ALA A 144 4.41 17.33 -5.91
C ALA A 144 3.28 18.15 -5.30
N THR A 145 2.07 17.93 -5.81
CA THR A 145 0.85 18.63 -5.37
C THR A 145 0.41 18.20 -3.97
N LEU A 146 0.57 16.90 -3.67
CA LEU A 146 0.36 16.31 -2.36
C LEU A 146 1.70 16.21 -1.62
N ARG A 147 1.72 16.68 -0.38
CA ARG A 147 2.88 16.56 0.52
C ARG A 147 2.42 15.91 1.82
N LEU A 148 3.11 14.85 2.24
CA LEU A 148 2.83 14.16 3.50
C LEU A 148 4.12 14.10 4.30
N ASN A 149 4.19 14.81 5.42
CA ASN A 149 5.41 14.82 6.22
C ASN A 149 5.32 13.74 7.31
N PHE A 150 6.26 12.80 7.35
CA PHE A 150 6.41 11.80 8.41
C PHE A 150 7.89 11.67 8.78
N LYS A 151 8.21 11.72 10.08
CA LYS A 151 9.58 11.52 10.58
C LYS A 151 9.95 10.05 10.77
N LYS A 152 8.96 9.16 10.81
CA LYS A 152 9.08 7.73 11.11
C LYS A 152 7.82 7.01 10.64
N PRO A 153 7.82 5.66 10.59
CA PRO A 153 6.60 4.90 10.37
C PRO A 153 5.51 5.27 11.40
N VAL A 154 4.27 5.31 10.94
CA VAL A 154 3.09 5.64 11.74
C VAL A 154 2.07 4.53 11.64
N THR A 155 1.07 4.50 12.52
CA THR A 155 -0.05 3.58 12.35
C THR A 155 -0.84 3.92 11.08
N VAL A 156 -1.50 2.93 10.47
CA VAL A 156 -2.32 3.15 9.27
C VAL A 156 -3.42 4.22 9.50
N GLY A 157 -4.02 4.24 10.69
CA GLY A 157 -5.01 5.27 11.05
C GLY A 157 -4.40 6.66 11.17
N ASP A 158 -3.17 6.78 11.68
CA ASP A 158 -2.48 8.07 11.76
C ASP A 158 -1.99 8.54 10.38
N PHE A 159 -1.64 7.62 9.47
CA PHE A 159 -1.43 7.94 8.06
C PHE A 159 -2.69 8.53 7.44
N GLY A 160 -3.84 7.87 7.63
CA GLY A 160 -5.14 8.36 7.17
C GLY A 160 -5.49 9.75 7.71
N LYS A 161 -5.27 10.00 9.00
CA LYS A 161 -5.47 11.33 9.62
C LYS A 161 -4.55 12.38 9.01
N ARG A 162 -3.28 12.05 8.72
CA ARG A 162 -2.36 12.98 8.05
C ARG A 162 -2.87 13.32 6.65
N LEU A 163 -3.21 12.31 5.86
CA LEU A 163 -3.75 12.50 4.51
C LEU A 163 -5.02 13.38 4.53
N LEU A 164 -5.95 13.09 5.45
CA LEU A 164 -7.16 13.88 5.63
C LEU A 164 -6.87 15.33 5.99
N ARG A 165 -5.90 15.58 6.88
CA ARG A 165 -5.52 16.94 7.29
C ARG A 165 -5.00 17.76 6.11
N GLU A 166 -4.11 17.18 5.30
CA GLU A 166 -3.53 17.87 4.14
C GLU A 166 -4.59 18.15 3.07
N LEU A 167 -5.57 17.25 2.89
CA LEU A 167 -6.63 17.39 1.89
C LEU A 167 -7.91 18.07 2.40
N GLN A 168 -7.97 18.43 3.69
CA GLN A 168 -9.17 18.95 4.32
C GLN A 168 -9.78 20.16 3.60
N PRO A 169 -9.00 21.17 3.14
CA PRO A 169 -9.55 22.33 2.45
C PRO A 169 -10.29 21.92 1.16
N SER A 170 -9.66 21.07 0.34
CA SER A 170 -10.23 20.60 -0.92
C SER A 170 -11.45 19.71 -0.67
N LEU A 171 -11.38 18.79 0.29
CA LEU A 171 -12.48 17.90 0.64
C LEU A 171 -13.73 18.64 1.11
N LYS A 172 -13.58 19.70 1.93
CA LYS A 172 -14.70 20.55 2.34
C LYS A 172 -15.38 21.19 1.13
N ARG A 173 -14.58 21.73 0.21
CA ARG A 173 -15.07 22.32 -1.04
C ARG A 173 -15.82 21.30 -1.89
N TRP A 174 -15.23 20.14 -2.17
CA TRP A 174 -15.83 19.12 -3.04
C TRP A 174 -17.12 18.54 -2.46
N LYS A 175 -17.19 18.33 -1.14
CA LYS A 175 -18.42 17.91 -0.46
C LYS A 175 -19.50 18.99 -0.54
N SER A 176 -19.15 20.25 -0.30
CA SER A 176 -20.09 21.39 -0.40
C SER A 176 -20.63 21.58 -1.82
N ASN A 177 -19.79 21.37 -2.84
CA ASN A 177 -20.21 21.38 -4.25
C ASN A 177 -21.28 20.32 -4.52
N TYR A 178 -21.09 19.10 -4.01
CA TYR A 178 -22.07 18.03 -4.16
C TYR A 178 -23.38 18.34 -3.42
N THR A 179 -23.33 18.85 -2.19
CA THR A 179 -24.53 19.28 -1.47
C THR A 179 -25.31 20.34 -2.26
N SER A 180 -24.60 21.32 -2.83
CA SER A 180 -25.20 22.39 -3.65
C SER A 180 -25.83 21.84 -4.93
N PHE A 181 -25.17 20.87 -5.58
CA PHE A 181 -25.72 20.15 -6.72
C PHE A 181 -26.99 19.37 -6.35
N CYS A 182 -27.01 18.68 -5.22
CA CYS A 182 -28.20 17.94 -4.77
C CYS A 182 -29.42 18.84 -4.58
N LEU A 183 -29.22 20.05 -4.04
CA LEU A 183 -30.28 21.04 -3.77
C LEU A 183 -30.77 21.75 -5.03
N SER A 184 -29.85 22.26 -5.84
CA SER A 184 -30.18 23.12 -6.99
C SER A 184 -30.40 22.34 -8.29
N LYS A 185 -29.91 21.10 -8.36
CA LYS A 185 -29.75 20.31 -9.59
C LYS A 185 -28.95 21.03 -10.69
N ARG A 186 -28.19 22.07 -10.31
CA ARG A 186 -27.29 22.83 -11.18
C ARG A 186 -25.84 22.57 -10.76
N LEU A 187 -24.97 22.44 -11.75
CA LEU A 187 -23.54 22.26 -11.53
C LEU A 187 -22.87 23.64 -11.46
N SER A 188 -22.70 24.18 -10.25
CA SER A 188 -21.91 25.41 -10.03
C SER A 188 -20.41 25.14 -9.87
N SER A 189 -20.04 23.89 -9.64
CA SER A 189 -18.66 23.43 -9.57
C SER A 189 -18.58 21.99 -10.08
N ARG A 190 -17.43 21.64 -10.63
CA ARG A 190 -17.22 20.38 -11.35
C ARG A 190 -16.25 19.44 -10.64
N GLU A 191 -16.08 19.65 -9.34
CA GLU A 191 -15.28 18.83 -8.45
C GLU A 191 -16.19 18.31 -7.33
N LEU A 192 -16.61 17.05 -7.42
CA LEU A 192 -17.59 16.46 -6.51
C LEU A 192 -16.98 15.30 -5.73
N VAL A 193 -17.35 15.18 -4.46
CA VAL A 193 -17.14 13.97 -3.65
C VAL A 193 -18.48 13.45 -3.18
N ILE A 194 -18.75 12.17 -3.47
CA ILE A 194 -19.97 11.47 -3.09
C ILE A 194 -19.60 10.26 -2.23
N THR A 195 -19.96 10.29 -0.96
CA THR A 195 -19.79 9.16 -0.02
C THR A 195 -21.05 8.30 0.01
N GLY A 196 -20.94 7.05 0.47
CA GLY A 196 -22.04 6.09 0.44
C GLY A 196 -22.44 5.67 -0.98
N ALA A 197 -21.55 5.87 -1.97
CA ALA A 197 -21.86 5.74 -3.39
C ALA A 197 -21.03 4.65 -4.07
N ARG A 198 -21.65 3.95 -5.03
CA ARG A 198 -21.00 2.94 -5.87
C ARG A 198 -21.54 2.99 -7.30
N LEU A 199 -20.83 2.33 -8.22
CA LEU A 199 -21.36 2.03 -9.55
C LEU A 199 -22.56 1.08 -9.44
N SER A 200 -23.63 1.35 -10.17
CA SER A 200 -24.75 0.41 -10.27
C SER A 200 -24.34 -0.87 -11.00
N ASP A 201 -25.05 -1.97 -10.74
CA ASP A 201 -24.75 -3.24 -11.39
C ASP A 201 -24.94 -3.15 -12.92
N ALA A 202 -25.93 -2.38 -13.38
CA ALA A 202 -26.12 -2.08 -14.80
C ALA A 202 -24.95 -1.29 -15.40
N ALA A 203 -24.42 -0.29 -14.68
CA ALA A 203 -23.26 0.47 -15.14
C ALA A 203 -22.01 -0.41 -15.24
N LYS A 204 -21.79 -1.31 -14.27
CA LYS A 204 -20.68 -2.29 -14.33
C LYS A 204 -20.79 -3.20 -15.55
N THR A 205 -21.97 -3.73 -15.84
CA THR A 205 -22.20 -4.56 -17.04
C THR A 205 -21.90 -3.80 -18.32
N LEU A 206 -22.38 -2.55 -18.46
CA LEU A 206 -22.10 -1.73 -19.64
C LEU A 206 -20.60 -1.44 -19.81
N LEU A 207 -19.87 -1.26 -18.71
CA LEU A 207 -18.42 -1.04 -18.75
C LEU A 207 -17.65 -2.30 -19.11
N LEU A 208 -18.07 -3.47 -18.62
CA LEU A 208 -17.50 -4.77 -19.02
C LEU A 208 -17.75 -5.06 -20.52
N ASP A 209 -18.90 -4.63 -21.03
CA ASP A 209 -19.26 -4.83 -22.43
C ASP A 209 -18.31 -4.11 -23.41
N THR A 210 -17.61 -3.06 -22.95
CA THR A 210 -16.56 -2.38 -23.74
C THR A 210 -15.36 -3.29 -24.07
N LEU A 211 -15.22 -4.41 -23.38
CA LEU A 211 -14.15 -5.41 -23.58
C LEU A 211 -14.61 -6.63 -24.39
N LYS A 212 -15.91 -6.81 -24.66
CA LYS A 212 -16.44 -8.00 -25.35
C LYS A 212 -15.79 -8.19 -26.73
N GLY A 213 -15.34 -9.40 -27.01
CA GLY A 213 -14.75 -9.80 -28.30
C GLY A 213 -13.31 -9.31 -28.52
N ARG A 214 -12.63 -8.81 -27.48
CA ARG A 214 -11.25 -8.27 -27.59
C ARG A 214 -10.23 -9.25 -27.02
N VAL A 215 -9.12 -9.42 -27.75
CA VAL A 215 -8.07 -10.40 -27.42
C VAL A 215 -6.96 -9.79 -26.56
N SER A 216 -6.70 -8.48 -26.68
CA SER A 216 -5.68 -7.78 -25.90
C SER A 216 -6.19 -6.43 -25.42
N ILE A 217 -6.08 -6.17 -24.12
CA ILE A 217 -6.44 -4.88 -23.51
C ILE A 217 -5.52 -3.76 -23.99
N HIS A 218 -4.24 -4.06 -24.18
CA HIS A 218 -3.23 -3.05 -24.50
C HIS A 218 -3.29 -2.61 -25.98
N GLY A 219 -3.72 -3.50 -26.89
CA GLY A 219 -3.78 -3.22 -28.33
C GLY A 219 -4.95 -2.33 -28.79
N ILE A 220 -5.91 -2.01 -27.92
CA ILE A 220 -7.11 -1.22 -28.25
C ILE A 220 -6.79 0.27 -28.11
N PRO A 221 -7.01 1.17 -29.07
CA PRO A 221 -6.85 2.61 -28.84
C PRO A 221 -7.67 3.14 -27.65
N LEU A 222 -7.16 4.18 -26.97
CA LEU A 222 -7.84 4.73 -25.78
C LEU A 222 -9.19 5.36 -26.13
N ASP A 223 -9.34 5.89 -27.34
CA ASP A 223 -10.50 6.63 -27.84
C ASP A 223 -11.46 5.76 -28.66
N GLU A 224 -11.18 4.47 -28.84
CA GLU A 224 -11.99 3.57 -29.69
C GLU A 224 -13.45 3.47 -29.23
N VAL A 225 -13.70 3.61 -27.92
CA VAL A 225 -15.03 3.49 -27.33
C VAL A 225 -15.40 4.79 -26.63
N THR A 226 -16.65 5.23 -26.79
CA THR A 226 -17.25 6.27 -25.95
C THR A 226 -17.86 5.61 -24.72
N LEU A 227 -17.57 6.15 -23.53
CA LEU A 227 -18.14 5.60 -22.30
C LEU A 227 -19.66 5.85 -22.24
N PRO A 228 -20.43 4.88 -21.73
CA PRO A 228 -21.86 5.04 -21.51
C PRO A 228 -22.11 6.08 -20.41
N LYS A 229 -23.35 6.58 -20.32
CA LYS A 229 -23.77 7.31 -19.12
C LYS A 229 -23.74 6.35 -17.92
N ILE A 230 -23.13 6.81 -16.83
CA ILE A 230 -22.88 6.02 -15.64
C ILE A 230 -23.87 6.42 -14.55
N THR A 231 -24.65 5.44 -14.11
CA THR A 231 -25.55 5.59 -12.97
C THR A 231 -24.82 5.24 -11.69
N LEU A 232 -24.85 6.17 -10.74
CA LEU A 232 -24.34 5.99 -9.39
C LEU A 232 -25.50 5.62 -8.47
N GLU A 233 -25.25 4.75 -7.50
CA GLU A 233 -26.25 4.32 -6.53
C GLU A 233 -25.69 4.30 -5.11
N ASN A 234 -26.59 4.37 -4.13
CA ASN A 234 -26.23 4.15 -2.73
C ASN A 234 -26.28 2.65 -2.35
N SER A 235 -25.97 2.35 -1.08
CA SER A 235 -26.06 0.99 -0.53
C SER A 235 -27.45 0.36 -0.70
N SER A 236 -28.51 1.15 -0.60
CA SER A 236 -29.92 0.79 -0.83
C SER A 236 -30.32 0.71 -2.31
N LYS A 237 -29.38 0.76 -3.26
CA LYS A 237 -29.62 0.74 -4.72
C LYS A 237 -30.49 1.91 -5.24
N SER A 238 -30.63 2.98 -4.45
CA SER A 238 -31.29 4.19 -4.91
C SER A 238 -30.33 5.00 -5.77
N SER A 239 -30.81 5.50 -6.90
CA SER A 239 -30.01 6.31 -7.82
C SER A 239 -29.58 7.63 -7.17
N LEU A 240 -28.28 7.92 -7.23
CA LEU A 240 -27.67 9.17 -6.79
C LEU A 240 -27.45 10.15 -7.95
N GLY A 241 -27.70 9.70 -9.19
CA GLY A 241 -27.54 10.48 -10.40
C GLY A 241 -26.99 9.66 -11.55
N CYS A 242 -27.10 10.22 -12.75
CA CYS A 242 -26.57 9.65 -13.98
C CYS A 242 -25.68 10.69 -14.65
N PHE A 243 -24.42 10.35 -14.89
CA PHE A 243 -23.39 11.29 -15.33
C PHE A 243 -22.67 10.73 -16.55
N LYS A 244 -22.10 11.60 -17.38
CA LYS A 244 -21.24 11.21 -18.49
C LYS A 244 -19.79 11.57 -18.15
N PHE A 245 -18.87 10.67 -18.47
CA PHE A 245 -17.45 10.77 -18.15
C PHE A 245 -16.59 10.50 -19.38
N GLN A 246 -15.43 11.16 -19.48
CA GLN A 246 -14.44 10.84 -20.50
C GLN A 246 -13.53 9.68 -20.11
N TYR A 247 -13.20 9.54 -18.82
CA TYR A 247 -12.39 8.45 -18.29
C TYR A 247 -12.89 7.98 -16.94
N ILE A 248 -12.63 6.70 -16.64
CA ILE A 248 -12.87 6.11 -15.32
C ILE A 248 -11.54 5.63 -14.75
N ILE A 249 -11.29 6.00 -13.50
CA ILE A 249 -10.12 5.60 -12.73
C ILE A 249 -10.60 4.78 -11.54
N TYR A 250 -10.31 3.49 -11.54
CA TYR A 250 -10.52 2.60 -10.42
C TYR A 250 -9.36 2.76 -9.44
N ALA A 251 -9.68 3.33 -8.29
CA ALA A 251 -8.80 3.52 -7.14
C ALA A 251 -9.26 2.66 -5.95
N VAL A 252 -9.91 1.52 -6.25
CA VAL A 252 -10.37 0.57 -5.25
C VAL A 252 -9.13 -0.10 -4.66
N GLY A 253 -8.97 0.01 -3.33
CA GLY A 253 -7.79 -0.45 -2.63
C GLY A 253 -7.69 -1.98 -2.53
N PHE A 254 -6.96 -2.44 -1.52
CA PHE A 254 -6.76 -3.86 -1.23
C PHE A 254 -8.08 -4.64 -1.28
N GLY A 255 -8.06 -5.77 -1.99
CA GLY A 255 -9.18 -6.71 -1.99
C GLY A 255 -9.54 -7.18 -0.58
N VAL A 256 -10.70 -7.81 -0.45
CA VAL A 256 -11.10 -8.41 0.83
C VAL A 256 -10.03 -9.42 1.26
N GLU A 257 -9.52 -9.27 2.47
CA GLU A 257 -8.51 -10.16 3.03
C GLU A 257 -8.98 -11.62 2.95
N THR A 258 -8.16 -12.47 2.33
CA THR A 258 -8.47 -13.87 2.13
C THR A 258 -8.38 -14.63 3.45
N LYS A 259 -9.50 -15.20 3.89
CA LYS A 259 -9.61 -15.94 5.16
C LYS A 259 -9.45 -17.47 4.99
N SER A 260 -8.96 -17.93 3.84
CA SER A 260 -8.86 -19.38 3.56
C SER A 260 -7.58 -19.97 4.15
N TYR A 261 -7.72 -20.89 5.09
CA TYR A 261 -6.61 -21.66 5.68
C TYR A 261 -6.19 -22.88 4.85
N SER A 262 -7.07 -23.33 3.96
CA SER A 262 -6.82 -24.42 3.01
C SER A 262 -7.81 -24.31 1.85
N SER A 263 -7.56 -25.03 0.76
CA SER A 263 -8.48 -25.17 -0.38
C SER A 263 -9.86 -25.71 0.00
N ARG A 264 -10.03 -26.23 1.21
CA ARG A 264 -11.28 -26.82 1.73
C ARG A 264 -12.02 -25.95 2.75
N SER A 265 -11.62 -24.69 2.96
CA SER A 265 -12.27 -23.75 3.90
C SER A 265 -12.49 -24.31 5.31
N VAL A 266 -11.56 -25.12 5.80
CA VAL A 266 -11.61 -25.69 7.15
C VAL A 266 -10.99 -24.70 8.14
N SER A 267 -11.68 -24.41 9.25
CA SER A 267 -11.10 -23.66 10.36
C SER A 267 -9.87 -24.42 10.90
N PRO A 268 -8.74 -23.75 11.15
CA PRO A 268 -7.52 -24.43 11.59
C PRO A 268 -7.71 -25.16 12.92
N TYR A 269 -8.64 -24.69 13.78
CA TYR A 269 -9.07 -25.39 15.00
C TYR A 269 -10.41 -24.85 15.53
N ALA A 270 -11.02 -25.58 16.47
CA ALA A 270 -12.26 -25.19 17.15
C ALA A 270 -12.03 -23.97 18.05
N GLY A 271 -12.92 -22.97 17.97
CA GLY A 271 -12.81 -21.72 18.73
C GLY A 271 -11.80 -20.71 18.17
N TYR A 272 -11.25 -20.96 16.98
CA TYR A 272 -10.44 -19.98 16.28
C TYR A 272 -11.32 -18.86 15.70
N ASP A 273 -11.02 -17.61 16.06
CA ASP A 273 -11.62 -16.43 15.46
C ASP A 273 -10.54 -15.64 14.69
N HIS A 274 -10.69 -15.55 13.37
CA HIS A 274 -9.76 -14.81 12.53
C HIS A 274 -9.94 -13.31 12.75
N ARG A 275 -8.87 -12.65 13.20
CA ARG A 275 -8.82 -11.18 13.26
C ARG A 275 -8.17 -10.60 12.01
N PRO A 276 -8.90 -9.79 11.23
CA PRO A 276 -8.34 -9.12 10.05
C PRO A 276 -7.10 -8.29 10.35
N PHE A 277 -6.20 -8.23 9.36
CA PHE A 277 -4.98 -7.42 9.45
C PHE A 277 -5.27 -5.92 9.64
N TRP A 278 -6.42 -5.43 9.16
CA TRP A 278 -6.79 -4.02 9.30
C TRP A 278 -7.69 -3.76 10.52
N GLU A 279 -7.77 -4.69 11.47
CA GLU A 279 -8.51 -4.50 12.72
C GLU A 279 -7.58 -4.43 13.95
N ALA A 280 -8.12 -3.98 15.09
CA ALA A 280 -7.37 -3.96 16.34
C ALA A 280 -7.09 -5.39 16.84
N ASP A 281 -5.82 -5.65 17.14
CA ASP A 281 -5.34 -6.93 17.66
C ASP A 281 -5.07 -6.88 19.17
N LEU A 282 -4.85 -8.06 19.76
CA LEU A 282 -4.55 -8.23 21.18
C LEU A 282 -3.06 -8.52 21.43
N ILE A 283 -2.18 -8.36 20.44
CA ILE A 283 -0.74 -8.67 20.57
C ILE A 283 -0.09 -7.88 21.72
N PRO A 284 -0.39 -6.58 21.95
CA PRO A 284 0.20 -5.85 23.07
C PRO A 284 -0.29 -6.30 24.46
N ALA A 285 -1.45 -6.97 24.52
CA ALA A 285 -2.07 -7.38 25.78
C ALA A 285 -1.24 -8.47 26.49
N LYS A 286 -1.47 -8.62 27.79
CA LYS A 286 -0.88 -9.74 28.54
C LYS A 286 -1.34 -11.06 27.90
N ASN A 287 -0.39 -11.98 27.73
CA ASN A 287 -0.62 -13.28 27.08
C ASN A 287 -1.29 -13.15 25.71
N LEU A 288 -1.05 -12.07 24.95
CA LEU A 288 -1.69 -11.81 23.65
C LEU A 288 -3.24 -11.77 23.73
N GLY A 289 -3.80 -11.49 24.91
CA GLY A 289 -5.25 -11.50 25.17
C GLY A 289 -5.81 -12.83 25.64
N PHE A 290 -5.00 -13.89 25.71
CA PHE A 290 -5.42 -15.18 26.25
C PHE A 290 -5.41 -15.18 27.78
N SER A 291 -6.25 -16.02 28.39
CA SER A 291 -6.26 -16.22 29.85
C SER A 291 -4.93 -16.76 30.36
N GLN A 292 -4.25 -17.59 29.56
CA GLN A 292 -2.92 -18.16 29.83
C GLN A 292 -1.98 -17.90 28.65
N ALA A 293 -0.67 -17.91 28.90
CA ALA A 293 0.31 -17.68 27.84
C ALA A 293 0.21 -18.76 26.75
N PRO A 294 -0.03 -18.38 25.48
CA PRO A 294 -0.15 -19.36 24.40
C PRO A 294 1.19 -20.04 24.15
N ARG A 295 1.15 -21.35 23.88
CA ARG A 295 2.35 -22.18 23.62
C ARG A 295 2.76 -22.20 22.15
N ILE A 296 1.81 -21.98 21.25
CA ILE A 296 2.00 -22.04 19.80
C ILE A 296 1.35 -20.79 19.21
N GLY A 297 2.12 -20.03 18.42
CA GLY A 297 1.61 -18.96 17.58
C GLY A 297 1.54 -19.43 16.14
N ILE A 298 0.39 -19.24 15.49
CA ILE A 298 0.24 -19.39 14.03
C ILE A 298 0.07 -17.99 13.48
N LEU A 299 0.92 -17.63 12.55
CA LEU A 299 0.93 -16.32 11.89
C LEU A 299 0.69 -16.57 10.39
N GLY A 300 0.04 -15.62 9.72
CA GLY A 300 -0.21 -15.72 8.28
C GLY A 300 1.06 -15.57 7.44
N SER A 301 0.89 -15.23 6.16
CA SER A 301 1.97 -14.88 5.25
C SER A 301 1.93 -13.40 4.83
N GLY A 302 3.00 -12.94 4.19
CA GLY A 302 3.15 -11.56 3.70
C GLY A 302 3.57 -10.54 4.77
N ASP A 303 3.73 -9.29 4.34
CA ASP A 303 4.30 -8.20 5.17
C ASP A 303 3.55 -8.00 6.48
N GLY A 304 2.22 -8.14 6.42
CA GLY A 304 1.38 -7.98 7.59
C GLY A 304 1.65 -9.04 8.65
N ALA A 305 1.75 -10.30 8.22
CA ALA A 305 2.10 -11.38 9.12
C ALA A 305 3.53 -11.27 9.66
N LEU A 306 4.49 -10.80 8.85
CA LEU A 306 5.85 -10.52 9.31
C LEU A 306 5.87 -9.41 10.38
N GLN A 307 5.09 -8.34 10.21
CA GLN A 307 4.94 -7.32 11.25
C GLN A 307 4.39 -7.92 12.55
N ASP A 308 3.34 -8.74 12.47
CA ASP A 308 2.74 -9.36 13.65
C ASP A 308 3.68 -10.38 14.31
N ALA A 309 4.46 -11.13 13.53
CA ALA A 309 5.52 -12.00 14.02
C ALA A 309 6.55 -11.22 14.83
N LEU A 310 7.08 -10.14 14.24
CA LEU A 310 8.08 -9.30 14.88
C LEU A 310 7.52 -8.68 16.16
N ARG A 311 6.31 -8.12 16.13
CA ARG A 311 5.63 -7.55 17.31
C ARG A 311 5.43 -8.57 18.44
N CYS A 312 5.25 -9.85 18.12
CA CYS A 312 5.17 -10.92 19.12
C CYS A 312 6.53 -11.30 19.72
N LEU A 313 7.62 -11.12 18.97
CA LEU A 313 8.93 -11.68 19.29
C LEU A 313 9.91 -10.66 19.91
N VAL A 314 9.69 -9.36 19.70
CA VAL A 314 10.60 -8.30 20.16
C VAL A 314 10.04 -7.47 21.31
N ASP A 315 10.90 -6.68 21.95
CA ASP A 315 10.50 -5.70 22.97
C ASP A 315 9.39 -4.78 22.41
N PRO A 316 8.26 -4.58 23.13
CA PRO A 316 7.20 -3.65 22.75
C PRO A 316 7.68 -2.20 22.48
N LYS A 317 8.85 -1.81 23.00
CA LYS A 317 9.52 -0.52 22.69
C LYS A 317 10.03 -0.43 21.25
N CYS A 318 10.07 -1.54 20.51
CA CYS A 318 10.41 -1.62 19.09
C CYS A 318 9.11 -1.82 18.27
N PRO A 319 8.34 -0.74 18.03
CA PRO A 319 6.95 -0.87 17.59
C PRO A 319 6.78 -1.31 16.13
N HIS A 320 7.83 -1.25 15.30
CA HIS A 320 7.76 -1.54 13.88
C HIS A 320 9.05 -2.22 13.37
N PRO A 321 9.01 -2.93 12.22
CA PRO A 321 10.15 -3.70 11.70
C PRO A 321 11.44 -2.88 11.57
N LEU A 322 11.36 -1.65 11.04
CA LEU A 322 12.54 -0.79 10.90
C LEU A 322 13.20 -0.41 12.24
N ALA A 323 12.44 -0.31 13.34
CA ALA A 323 13.01 -0.01 14.66
C ALA A 323 13.85 -1.19 15.16
N ILE A 324 13.39 -2.41 14.88
CA ILE A 324 14.11 -3.66 15.19
C ILE A 324 15.39 -3.72 14.37
N TRP A 325 15.28 -3.51 13.06
CA TRP A 325 16.43 -3.48 12.15
C TRP A 325 17.48 -2.44 12.58
N ASN A 326 17.06 -1.19 12.81
CA ASN A 326 17.96 -0.12 13.25
C ASN A 326 18.58 -0.45 14.61
N GLY A 327 17.80 -1.02 15.53
CA GLY A 327 18.31 -1.48 16.83
C GLY A 327 19.42 -2.52 16.69
N ILE A 328 19.27 -3.50 15.80
CA ILE A 328 20.28 -4.51 15.50
C ILE A 328 21.55 -3.86 14.93
N LEU A 329 21.39 -2.94 13.98
CA LEU A 329 22.51 -2.27 13.32
C LEU A 329 23.30 -1.34 14.26
N GLU A 330 22.62 -0.63 15.15
CA GLU A 330 23.22 0.37 16.04
C GLU A 330 23.78 -0.21 17.34
N CYS A 331 23.50 -1.47 17.64
CA CYS A 331 23.88 -2.05 18.92
C CYS A 331 25.40 -2.18 19.07
N PRO A 332 25.99 -1.77 20.22
CA PRO A 332 27.41 -1.94 20.50
C PRO A 332 27.85 -3.42 20.44
N GLN A 333 28.93 -3.67 19.69
CA GLN A 333 29.60 -4.97 19.60
C GLN A 333 30.83 -4.90 20.50
N ASN A 334 31.02 -5.87 21.40
CA ASN A 334 32.07 -5.84 22.43
C ASN A 334 33.48 -5.77 21.81
N GLY A 335 34.01 -4.56 21.60
CA GLY A 335 35.31 -4.32 20.95
C GLY A 335 35.28 -4.38 19.42
N LEU A 336 34.13 -4.57 18.78
CA LEU A 336 33.97 -4.57 17.32
C LEU A 336 33.18 -3.33 16.85
N PRO A 337 33.36 -2.90 15.59
CA PRO A 337 32.50 -1.88 14.99
C PRO A 337 31.03 -2.31 14.99
N ARG A 338 30.11 -1.35 15.13
CA ARG A 338 28.68 -1.60 15.01
C ARG A 338 28.34 -2.13 13.61
N LEU A 339 27.30 -2.95 13.51
CA LEU A 339 26.86 -3.55 12.24
C LEU A 339 26.46 -2.50 11.19
N LYS A 340 25.98 -1.31 11.61
CA LYS A 340 25.74 -0.18 10.70
C LYS A 340 26.98 0.31 9.91
N TYR A 341 28.17 -0.13 10.30
CA TYR A 341 29.43 0.17 9.61
C TYR A 341 30.05 -1.07 8.95
N SER A 342 29.34 -2.19 8.92
CA SER A 342 29.83 -3.41 8.28
C SER A 342 29.65 -3.32 6.78
N ARG A 343 30.77 -3.35 6.05
CA ARG A 343 30.79 -3.51 4.58
C ARG A 343 30.04 -4.77 4.10
N HIS A 344 29.94 -5.80 4.95
CA HIS A 344 29.27 -7.04 4.62
C HIS A 344 27.75 -6.87 4.66
N VAL A 345 27.25 -6.13 5.65
CA VAL A 345 25.85 -5.69 5.71
C VAL A 345 25.53 -4.80 4.50
N ASP A 346 26.34 -3.77 4.23
CA ASP A 346 26.10 -2.86 3.10
C ASP A 346 26.04 -3.61 1.75
N LYS A 347 26.99 -4.53 1.53
CA LYS A 347 27.01 -5.36 0.32
C LYS A 347 25.79 -6.28 0.23
N ALA A 348 25.34 -6.87 1.35
CA ALA A 348 24.16 -7.71 1.38
C ALA A 348 22.89 -6.91 1.04
N LEU A 349 22.72 -5.74 1.65
CA LEU A 349 21.58 -4.84 1.36
C LEU A 349 21.56 -4.39 -0.10
N ALA A 350 22.71 -4.05 -0.68
CA ALA A 350 22.80 -3.68 -2.09
C ALA A 350 22.42 -4.83 -3.03
N ARG A 351 22.83 -6.07 -2.70
CA ARG A 351 22.46 -7.28 -3.46
C ARG A 351 20.96 -7.56 -3.37
N ILE A 352 20.37 -7.44 -2.18
CA ILE A 352 18.92 -7.61 -1.96
C ILE A 352 18.15 -6.58 -2.77
N ALA A 353 18.53 -5.29 -2.66
CA ALA A 353 17.88 -4.21 -3.41
C ALA A 353 17.95 -4.45 -4.93
N ALA A 354 19.10 -4.90 -5.45
CA ALA A 354 19.23 -5.20 -6.87
C ALA A 354 18.31 -6.36 -7.29
N ALA A 355 18.33 -7.48 -6.55
CA ALA A 355 17.49 -8.64 -6.86
C ALA A 355 15.99 -8.29 -6.81
N ASP A 356 15.56 -7.60 -5.76
CA ASP A 356 14.18 -7.16 -5.58
C ASP A 356 13.71 -6.20 -6.69
N MET A 357 14.56 -5.24 -7.09
CA MET A 357 14.25 -4.32 -8.20
C MET A 357 14.07 -5.06 -9.53
N TYR A 358 14.93 -6.05 -9.84
CA TYR A 358 14.78 -6.84 -11.07
C TYR A 358 13.47 -7.64 -11.07
N THR A 359 13.15 -8.30 -9.96
CA THR A 359 11.91 -9.07 -9.82
C THR A 359 10.67 -8.17 -9.87
N THR A 360 10.68 -7.05 -9.15
CA THR A 360 9.55 -6.11 -9.13
C THR A 360 9.28 -5.52 -10.53
N ALA A 361 10.33 -5.18 -11.29
CA ALA A 361 10.17 -4.70 -12.66
C ALA A 361 9.59 -5.78 -13.60
N GLY A 362 9.98 -7.04 -13.43
CA GLY A 362 9.44 -8.17 -14.20
C GLY A 362 8.01 -8.54 -13.83
N ALA A 363 7.66 -8.47 -12.54
CA ALA A 363 6.35 -8.85 -12.00
C ALA A 363 5.19 -7.97 -12.52
N VAL A 364 5.48 -6.75 -13.00
CA VAL A 364 4.47 -5.89 -13.66
C VAL A 364 3.94 -6.52 -14.95
N TRP A 365 4.77 -7.31 -15.64
CA TRP A 365 4.45 -7.85 -16.96
C TRP A 365 4.02 -9.32 -16.92
N SER A 366 4.34 -10.03 -15.83
CA SER A 366 4.06 -11.46 -15.69
C SER A 366 3.69 -11.79 -14.24
N PRO A 367 2.50 -12.38 -13.99
CA PRO A 367 2.11 -12.84 -12.66
C PRO A 367 2.67 -14.23 -12.34
N GLN A 368 3.63 -14.74 -13.13
CA GLN A 368 4.08 -16.13 -13.01
C GLN A 368 4.95 -16.32 -11.74
N PRO A 369 4.71 -17.39 -10.96
CA PRO A 369 5.42 -17.64 -9.69
C PRO A 369 6.95 -17.74 -9.80
N HIS A 370 7.48 -18.26 -10.92
CA HIS A 370 8.92 -18.52 -11.08
C HIS A 370 9.81 -17.28 -10.92
N ILE A 371 9.29 -16.08 -11.18
CA ILE A 371 10.05 -14.83 -10.99
C ILE A 371 10.35 -14.62 -9.49
N PHE A 372 9.47 -15.08 -8.61
CA PHE A 372 9.65 -15.01 -7.16
C PHE A 372 10.53 -16.15 -6.64
N GLU A 373 10.49 -17.34 -7.24
CA GLU A 373 11.39 -18.46 -6.87
C GLU A 373 12.86 -18.07 -7.01
N SER A 374 13.24 -17.42 -8.11
CA SER A 374 14.62 -16.92 -8.31
C SER A 374 15.00 -15.81 -7.31
N LEU A 375 14.03 -15.00 -6.86
CA LEU A 375 14.24 -13.98 -5.84
C LEU A 375 14.52 -14.63 -4.48
N ASP A 376 13.73 -15.66 -4.13
CA ASP A 376 13.88 -16.40 -2.88
C ASP A 376 15.25 -17.08 -2.80
N GLU A 377 15.69 -17.73 -3.89
CA GLU A 377 17.04 -18.31 -3.99
C GLU A 377 18.14 -17.27 -3.77
N ALA A 378 18.02 -16.10 -4.41
CA ALA A 378 18.97 -15.00 -4.22
C ALA A 378 18.99 -14.51 -2.77
N PHE A 379 17.83 -14.40 -2.13
CA PHE A 379 17.72 -13.98 -0.72
C PHE A 379 18.36 -15.00 0.21
N ILE A 380 18.14 -16.30 -0.02
CA ILE A 380 18.75 -17.39 0.76
C ILE A 380 20.28 -17.35 0.64
N GLU A 381 20.79 -17.18 -0.58
CA GLU A 381 22.23 -17.08 -0.82
C GLU A 381 22.83 -15.87 -0.07
N ILE A 382 22.23 -14.69 -0.24
CA ILE A 382 22.70 -13.44 0.40
C ILE A 382 22.66 -13.55 1.93
N ALA A 383 21.57 -14.08 2.48
CA ALA A 383 21.40 -14.25 3.92
C ALA A 383 22.44 -15.23 4.48
N SER A 384 22.67 -16.37 3.81
CA SER A 384 23.67 -17.35 4.21
C SER A 384 25.07 -16.74 4.23
N ASP A 385 25.39 -15.96 3.21
CA ASP A 385 26.66 -15.26 3.07
C ASP A 385 26.88 -14.22 4.19
N LEU A 386 25.82 -13.49 4.54
CA LEU A 386 25.84 -12.51 5.64
C LEU A 386 25.98 -13.20 7.00
N ILE A 387 25.27 -14.31 7.23
CA ILE A 387 25.37 -15.10 8.46
C ILE A 387 26.78 -15.68 8.61
N ALA A 388 27.40 -16.17 7.53
CA ALA A 388 28.77 -16.68 7.59
C ALA A 388 29.78 -15.59 8.02
N LYS A 389 29.56 -14.33 7.64
CA LYS A 389 30.48 -13.21 7.87
C LYS A 389 30.20 -12.45 9.16
N GLU A 390 28.93 -12.26 9.51
CA GLU A 390 28.46 -11.39 10.60
C GLU A 390 27.54 -12.11 11.60
N GLY A 391 27.28 -13.40 11.42
CA GLY A 391 26.28 -14.16 12.18
C GLY A 391 26.54 -14.19 13.69
N GLY A 392 27.80 -14.21 14.12
CA GLY A 392 28.15 -14.09 15.54
C GLY A 392 27.69 -12.77 16.15
N SER A 393 28.01 -11.66 15.48
CA SER A 393 27.57 -10.30 15.83
C SER A 393 26.05 -10.20 15.82
N CYS A 394 25.39 -10.65 14.74
CA CYS A 394 23.93 -10.64 14.60
C CYS A 394 23.24 -11.43 15.73
N LYS A 395 23.73 -12.63 16.05
CA LYS A 395 23.16 -13.50 17.10
C LYS A 395 23.24 -12.85 18.48
N GLN A 396 24.36 -12.20 18.80
CA GLN A 396 24.51 -11.49 20.07
C GLN A 396 23.48 -10.36 20.22
N GLN A 397 23.16 -9.65 19.12
CA GLN A 397 22.24 -8.52 19.17
C GLN A 397 20.77 -8.93 19.11
N LEU A 398 20.43 -9.97 18.34
CA LEU A 398 19.09 -10.55 18.35
C LEU A 398 18.70 -10.99 19.76
N ALA A 399 19.63 -11.57 20.53
CA ALA A 399 19.39 -11.95 21.92
C ALA A 399 19.06 -10.77 22.85
N ARG A 400 19.42 -9.54 22.49
CA ARG A 400 19.10 -8.32 23.24
C ARG A 400 17.78 -7.67 22.79
N CYS A 401 17.43 -7.79 21.51
CA CYS A 401 16.20 -7.21 20.95
C CYS A 401 14.97 -8.10 21.14
N PHE A 402 15.17 -9.43 21.23
CA PHE A 402 14.10 -10.39 21.38
C PHE A 402 13.70 -10.55 22.85
N VAL A 403 12.42 -10.29 23.12
CA VAL A 403 11.75 -10.75 24.33
C VAL A 403 10.98 -12.00 23.93
N MET A 404 11.66 -13.15 23.83
CA MET A 404 10.94 -14.40 23.52
C MET A 404 9.98 -14.73 24.66
N MET A 405 8.69 -14.36 24.54
CA MET A 405 7.52 -14.86 25.27
C MET A 405 7.71 -15.19 26.76
N CYS A 406 8.66 -14.54 27.43
CA CYS A 406 8.94 -14.69 28.84
C CYS A 406 8.76 -13.29 29.45
N ARG A 407 7.52 -12.79 29.39
CA ARG A 407 7.06 -11.95 30.49
C ARG A 407 7.16 -12.84 31.73
N GLU A 408 8.28 -12.70 32.44
CA GLU A 408 8.61 -13.29 33.74
C GLU A 408 7.79 -14.54 34.10
N LEU A 409 8.25 -15.72 33.66
CA LEU A 409 7.91 -16.93 34.40
C LEU A 409 8.67 -16.88 35.72
N PRO A 410 8.01 -17.08 36.88
CA PRO A 410 8.67 -17.06 38.17
C PRO A 410 9.81 -18.09 38.19
N SER A 411 10.99 -17.60 38.55
CA SER A 411 12.25 -18.33 38.50
C SER A 411 12.26 -19.52 39.47
N SER A 412 12.18 -20.74 38.94
CA SER A 412 12.67 -21.94 39.63
C SER A 412 13.96 -22.45 38.96
N PRO A 413 14.93 -22.99 39.72
CA PRO A 413 16.28 -23.30 39.21
C PRO A 413 16.32 -24.31 38.07
N GLU A 414 15.32 -25.20 37.96
CA GLU A 414 15.23 -26.23 36.93
C GLU A 414 14.86 -25.69 35.54
N THR A 415 14.30 -24.47 35.46
CA THR A 415 13.84 -23.87 34.20
C THR A 415 14.95 -23.20 33.38
N ALA A 416 16.11 -22.88 33.98
CA ALA A 416 17.20 -22.15 33.30
C ALA A 416 17.86 -22.96 32.17
N THR A 417 18.01 -24.27 32.35
CA THR A 417 18.61 -25.19 31.36
C THR A 417 17.64 -25.48 30.21
N SER A 418 16.34 -25.57 30.51
CA SER A 418 15.26 -25.72 29.52
C SER A 418 15.05 -24.45 28.68
N GLN A 419 15.13 -23.27 29.32
CA GLN A 419 15.10 -21.98 28.62
C GLN A 419 16.30 -21.80 27.68
N ARG A 420 17.51 -22.25 28.05
CA ARG A 420 18.67 -22.25 27.13
C ARG A 420 18.47 -23.15 25.91
N ARG A 421 17.85 -24.34 26.07
CA ARG A 421 17.51 -25.23 24.94
C ARG A 421 16.40 -24.66 24.05
N MET A 422 15.34 -24.07 24.61
CA MET A 422 14.30 -23.40 23.80
C MET A 422 14.85 -22.20 23.01
N ARG A 423 15.80 -21.44 23.59
CA ARG A 423 16.50 -20.33 22.92
C ARG A 423 17.27 -20.76 21.68
N SER A 424 17.85 -21.95 21.64
CA SER A 424 18.51 -22.48 20.45
C SER A 424 17.53 -22.99 19.39
N THR A 425 16.40 -23.60 19.80
CA THR A 425 15.48 -24.28 18.86
C THR A 425 14.48 -23.34 18.19
N ALA A 426 14.01 -22.29 18.90
CA ALA A 426 13.17 -21.25 18.30
C ALA A 426 13.94 -20.40 17.28
N PHE A 427 15.24 -20.19 17.52
CA PHE A 427 16.15 -19.44 16.65
C PHE A 427 16.42 -20.16 15.32
N LEU A 428 16.57 -21.49 15.35
CA LEU A 428 16.72 -22.32 14.14
C LEU A 428 15.43 -22.39 13.29
N ARG A 429 14.25 -22.27 13.91
CA ARG A 429 12.96 -22.30 13.19
C ARG A 429 12.53 -20.97 12.59
N ILE A 430 12.93 -19.83 13.15
CA ILE A 430 12.69 -18.53 12.51
C ILE A 430 13.55 -18.38 11.24
N SER A 431 14.77 -18.92 11.26
CA SER A 431 15.61 -19.03 10.05
C SER A 431 14.97 -19.92 8.97
N SER A 432 14.08 -20.84 9.34
CA SER A 432 13.34 -21.68 8.39
C SER A 432 11.92 -21.19 8.08
N MET A 433 11.49 -20.07 8.67
CA MET A 433 10.20 -19.41 8.39
C MET A 433 10.37 -18.24 7.39
N VAL A 434 11.60 -17.93 7.01
CA VAL A 434 11.98 -17.11 5.85
C VAL A 434 12.26 -18.02 4.65
N HIS A 435 11.62 -19.20 4.61
CA HIS A 435 11.65 -20.17 3.52
C HIS A 435 10.23 -20.44 3.05
#